data_AF-D7E043-F1
#
_entry.id   AF-D7E043-F1
#
_cell.length_a   1.000
_cell.length_b   1.000
_cell.length_c   1.000
_cell.angle_alpha   90.00
_cell.angle_beta   90.00
_cell.angle_gamma   90.00
#
_symmetry.space_group_name_H-M   'P 1'
#
loop_
_entity.id
_entity.type
_entity.pdbx_description
1 polymer ?
#
loop_
_entity_poly.entity_id
_entity_poly.type
_entity_poly.pdbx_seq_one_letter_code
_entity_poly.pdbx_strand_id
1 'polypeptide(L)'
;MDRNLIIHVGVHTGQDTEFYLKKGFRVVRIEAHPDICESTKRRLNSYIESGQLTFLNVAVSSKEDPITFYANLDRSFWGTISPDRVISSDRSFSTRSVEMTLTGRRFKSILEEFGIPYYLKVDIEGSDLCPISELQQLDTKPQFISIESKESNKAFWNALLEELEFLKKLGYQKFKALNQAKVTQEVCPSPTREGKYIPYQFEYGASGLSGEETPGDWLSESEASTVYKGTYTD
;
A
#
# COMPACT_ATOMS: atom_id res chain seq x y z
N MET A 1 -16.72 -0.67 -10.14
CA MET A 1 -15.55 0.09 -9.67
C MET A 1 -15.96 1.54 -9.51
N ASP A 2 -15.64 2.15 -8.36
CA ASP A 2 -15.87 3.58 -8.10
C ASP A 2 -14.62 4.38 -8.49
N ARG A 3 -14.75 5.26 -9.50
CA ARG A 3 -13.64 6.08 -10.03
C ARG A 3 -13.11 7.12 -9.05
N ASN A 4 -13.86 7.41 -7.98
CA ASN A 4 -13.46 8.38 -6.97
C ASN A 4 -12.95 7.72 -5.67
N LEU A 5 -12.93 6.37 -5.60
CA LEU A 5 -12.54 5.64 -4.40
C LEU A 5 -11.08 5.16 -4.48
N ILE A 6 -10.33 5.44 -3.42
CA ILE A 6 -9.02 4.86 -3.14
C ILE A 6 -9.12 4.03 -1.86
N ILE A 7 -8.61 2.81 -1.90
CA ILE A 7 -8.37 2.02 -0.68
C ILE A 7 -6.86 1.98 -0.47
N HIS A 8 -6.42 2.41 0.72
CA HIS A 8 -5.02 2.40 1.11
C HIS A 8 -4.86 1.52 2.35
N VAL A 9 -4.12 0.42 2.20
CA VAL A 9 -3.85 -0.58 3.23
C VAL A 9 -2.41 -0.46 3.72
N GLY A 10 -2.22 -0.39 5.04
CA GLY A 10 -0.88 -0.23 5.64
C GLY A 10 -0.39 1.22 5.56
N VAL A 11 -1.20 2.14 6.10
CA VAL A 11 -1.06 3.57 5.80
C VAL A 11 0.04 4.26 6.63
N HIS A 12 0.46 3.65 7.74
CA HIS A 12 1.40 4.24 8.69
C HIS A 12 0.96 5.68 9.06
N THR A 13 1.85 6.67 8.95
CA THR A 13 1.59 8.08 9.26
C THR A 13 0.61 8.77 8.30
N GLY A 14 0.24 8.16 7.18
CA GLY A 14 -0.80 8.67 6.28
C GLY A 14 -0.41 9.83 5.38
N GLN A 15 0.87 9.95 5.03
CA GLN A 15 1.35 10.92 4.04
C GLN A 15 0.66 10.70 2.67
N ASP A 16 0.67 9.47 2.13
CA ASP A 16 0.04 9.17 0.84
C ASP A 16 -1.49 9.34 0.90
N THR A 17 -2.12 8.93 2.01
CA THR A 17 -3.57 9.13 2.21
C THR A 17 -3.96 10.61 2.17
N GLU A 18 -3.18 11.47 2.82
CA GLU A 18 -3.43 12.91 2.78
C GLU A 18 -3.26 13.47 1.36
N PHE A 19 -2.24 13.01 0.62
CA PHE A 19 -2.07 13.38 -0.78
C PHE A 19 -3.31 13.01 -1.60
N TYR A 20 -3.81 11.79 -1.50
CA TYR A 20 -5.03 11.34 -2.19
C TYR A 20 -6.27 12.19 -1.83
N LEU A 21 -6.42 12.54 -0.55
CA LEU A 21 -7.52 13.40 -0.08
C LEU A 21 -7.42 14.82 -0.66
N LYS A 22 -6.22 15.41 -0.68
CA LYS A 22 -5.95 16.74 -1.29
C LYS A 22 -6.21 16.74 -2.80
N LYS A 23 -5.94 15.63 -3.49
CA LYS A 23 -6.29 15.40 -4.90
C LYS A 23 -7.81 15.30 -5.12
N GLY A 24 -8.61 15.16 -4.07
CA GLY A 24 -10.07 15.17 -4.12
C GLY A 24 -10.74 13.80 -4.12
N PHE A 25 -9.98 12.72 -3.93
CA PHE A 25 -10.53 11.36 -3.87
C PHE A 25 -11.21 11.08 -2.53
N ARG A 26 -12.16 10.15 -2.52
CA ARG A 26 -12.66 9.50 -1.31
C ARG A 26 -11.70 8.38 -0.94
N VAL A 27 -11.27 8.32 0.31
CA VAL A 27 -10.27 7.33 0.76
C VAL A 27 -10.83 6.46 1.87
N VAL A 28 -10.66 5.15 1.74
CA VAL A 28 -10.79 4.19 2.85
C VAL A 28 -9.39 3.80 3.29
N ARG A 29 -9.02 4.23 4.49
CA ARG A 29 -7.71 4.00 5.09
C ARG A 29 -7.78 2.81 6.03
N ILE A 30 -6.83 1.87 5.91
CA ILE A 30 -6.72 0.71 6.81
C ILE A 30 -5.34 0.69 7.47
N GLU A 31 -5.32 0.57 8.79
CA GLU A 31 -4.11 0.45 9.60
C GLU A 31 -4.38 -0.41 10.83
N ALA A 32 -3.40 -1.24 11.18
CA ALA A 32 -3.48 -2.12 12.32
C ALA A 32 -3.07 -1.41 13.62
N HIS A 33 -1.99 -0.63 13.62
CA HIS A 33 -1.42 -0.09 14.84
C HIS A 33 -2.32 0.98 15.49
N PRO A 34 -2.82 0.77 16.72
CA PRO A 34 -3.78 1.69 17.37
C PRO A 34 -3.24 3.11 17.59
N ASP A 35 -2.00 3.26 18.06
CA ASP A 35 -1.44 4.61 18.30
C ASP A 35 -1.22 5.41 17.01
N ILE A 36 -0.76 4.74 15.95
CA ILE A 36 -0.68 5.33 14.60
C ILE A 36 -2.08 5.67 14.13
N CYS A 37 -3.06 4.83 14.42
CA CYS A 37 -4.44 5.11 14.07
C CYS A 37 -4.96 6.38 14.74
N GLU A 38 -4.79 6.49 16.04
CA GLU A 38 -5.31 7.61 16.80
C GLU A 38 -4.62 8.93 16.42
N SER A 39 -3.30 8.91 16.23
CA SER A 39 -2.55 10.10 15.80
C SER A 39 -2.95 10.58 14.40
N THR A 40 -3.09 9.66 13.44
CA THR A 40 -3.51 10.02 12.07
C THR A 40 -4.97 10.45 12.00
N LYS A 41 -5.86 9.84 12.79
CA LYS A 41 -7.27 10.24 12.90
C LYS A 41 -7.40 11.69 13.37
N ARG A 42 -6.66 12.10 14.40
CA ARG A 42 -6.65 13.49 14.89
C ARG A 42 -6.17 14.46 13.81
N ARG A 43 -5.09 14.10 13.11
CA ARG A 43 -4.48 14.94 12.07
C ARG A 43 -5.38 15.13 10.84
N LEU A 44 -6.13 14.09 10.45
CA LEU A 44 -6.99 14.08 9.26
C LEU A 44 -8.48 14.23 9.58
N ASN A 45 -8.83 14.69 10.79
CA ASN A 45 -10.21 14.71 11.28
C ASN A 45 -11.18 15.50 10.38
N SER A 46 -10.72 16.60 9.77
CA SER A 46 -11.56 17.39 8.85
C SER A 46 -12.04 16.60 7.64
N TYR A 47 -11.24 15.64 7.14
CA TYR A 47 -11.64 14.75 6.05
C TYR A 47 -12.60 13.66 6.51
N ILE A 48 -12.54 13.27 7.78
CA ILE A 48 -13.49 12.31 8.38
C ILE A 48 -14.85 13.00 8.54
N GLU A 49 -14.87 14.21 9.09
CA GLU A 49 -16.10 15.01 9.28
C GLU A 49 -16.80 15.33 7.95
N SER A 50 -16.04 15.54 6.88
CA SER A 50 -16.60 15.75 5.54
C SER A 50 -17.07 14.47 4.85
N GLY A 51 -16.80 13.29 5.41
CA GLY A 51 -17.08 11.99 4.81
C GLY A 51 -16.13 11.59 3.67
N GLN A 52 -15.10 12.40 3.40
CA GLN A 52 -14.12 12.10 2.35
C GLN A 52 -13.13 10.99 2.77
N LEU A 53 -12.85 10.86 4.07
CA LEU A 53 -12.01 9.81 4.65
C LEU A 53 -12.85 8.86 5.52
N THR A 54 -12.87 7.58 5.17
CA THR A 54 -13.29 6.50 6.06
C THR A 54 -12.08 5.81 6.65
N PHE A 55 -12.13 5.52 7.95
CA PHE A 55 -10.97 5.07 8.71
C PHE A 55 -11.26 3.74 9.38
N LEU A 56 -10.43 2.73 9.10
CA LEU A 56 -10.53 1.39 9.67
C LEU A 56 -9.28 1.06 10.48
N ASN A 57 -9.44 0.88 11.80
CA ASN A 57 -8.38 0.35 12.66
C ASN A 57 -8.55 -1.17 12.79
N VAL A 58 -8.12 -1.89 11.76
CA VAL A 58 -8.19 -3.35 11.66
C VAL A 58 -6.91 -3.87 11.03
N ALA A 59 -6.55 -5.10 11.35
CA ALA A 59 -5.48 -5.79 10.65
C ALA A 59 -6.09 -6.66 9.54
N VAL A 60 -5.61 -6.49 8.31
CA VAL A 60 -6.11 -7.28 7.18
C VAL A 60 -5.61 -8.72 7.30
N SER A 61 -6.52 -9.68 7.29
CA SER A 61 -6.23 -11.10 7.51
C SER A 61 -7.16 -12.01 6.72
N SER A 62 -6.85 -13.31 6.65
CA SER A 62 -7.70 -14.31 5.97
C SER A 62 -9.01 -14.64 6.69
N LYS A 63 -9.23 -14.10 7.90
CA LYS A 63 -10.38 -14.36 8.78
C LYS A 63 -10.91 -13.05 9.37
N GLU A 64 -12.13 -13.11 9.93
CA GLU A 64 -12.80 -12.02 10.67
C GLU A 64 -12.62 -12.18 12.19
N ASP A 65 -11.62 -12.93 12.62
CA ASP A 65 -11.35 -13.24 14.03
C ASP A 65 -10.28 -12.28 14.59
N PRO A 66 -10.18 -12.14 15.93
CA PRO A 66 -9.04 -11.46 16.53
C PRO A 66 -7.71 -12.12 16.11
N ILE A 67 -6.72 -11.30 15.75
CA ILE A 67 -5.40 -11.75 15.33
C ILE A 67 -4.30 -11.12 16.18
N THR A 68 -3.18 -11.82 16.30
CA THR A 68 -1.95 -11.27 16.89
C THR A 68 -1.26 -10.40 15.86
N PHE A 69 -1.07 -9.13 16.21
CA PHE A 69 -0.25 -8.19 15.49
C PHE A 69 0.98 -7.88 16.33
N TYR A 70 2.12 -7.74 15.66
CA TYR A 70 3.41 -7.46 16.24
C TYR A 70 3.80 -6.04 15.86
N ALA A 71 3.79 -5.13 16.84
CA ALA A 71 4.26 -3.76 16.65
C ALA A 71 5.75 -3.67 16.98
N ASN A 72 6.55 -3.22 16.03
CA ASN A 72 7.96 -2.97 16.27
C ASN A 72 8.14 -1.65 17.04
N LEU A 73 8.82 -1.72 18.18
CA LEU A 73 9.01 -0.59 19.10
C LEU A 73 10.08 0.40 18.62
N ASP A 74 11.01 -0.05 17.79
CA ASP A 74 12.14 0.75 17.34
C ASP A 74 11.90 1.35 15.94
N ARG A 75 11.02 0.73 15.14
CA ARG A 75 10.64 1.14 13.78
C ARG A 75 9.15 0.99 13.57
N SER A 76 8.41 2.09 13.74
CA SER A 76 6.95 2.12 13.70
C SER A 76 6.30 1.65 12.39
N PHE A 77 7.07 1.62 11.28
CA PHE A 77 6.61 1.11 9.99
C PHE A 77 6.64 -0.43 9.91
N TRP A 78 7.46 -1.12 10.72
CA TRP A 78 7.65 -2.58 10.69
C TRP A 78 6.58 -3.38 11.45
N GLY A 79 5.33 -2.92 11.44
CA GLY A 79 4.22 -3.66 12.02
C GLY A 79 3.82 -4.86 11.16
N THR A 80 3.60 -6.04 11.75
CA THR A 80 3.27 -7.24 10.97
C THR A 80 2.38 -8.24 11.71
N ILE A 81 1.70 -9.10 10.96
CA ILE A 81 0.96 -10.26 11.50
C ILE A 81 1.77 -11.57 11.39
N SER A 82 3.00 -11.49 10.87
CA SER A 82 3.86 -12.66 10.63
C SER A 82 4.91 -12.82 11.74
N PRO A 83 4.82 -13.87 12.58
CA PRO A 83 5.82 -14.11 13.63
C PRO A 83 7.20 -14.40 13.04
N ASP A 84 7.29 -15.06 11.88
CA ASP A 84 8.57 -15.33 11.21
C ASP A 84 9.31 -14.04 10.81
N ARG A 85 8.57 -13.00 10.38
CA ARG A 85 9.15 -11.69 10.09
C ARG A 85 9.66 -10.98 11.34
N VAL A 86 8.96 -11.12 12.46
CA VAL A 86 9.42 -10.61 13.77
C VAL A 86 10.74 -11.27 14.16
N ILE A 87 10.79 -12.61 14.11
CA ILE A 87 12.01 -13.35 14.44
C ILE A 87 13.17 -12.95 13.52
N SER A 88 12.91 -12.77 12.22
CA SER A 88 13.94 -12.35 11.27
C SER A 88 14.40 -10.92 11.55
N SER A 89 13.49 -9.97 11.69
CA SER A 89 13.82 -8.54 11.87
C SER A 89 14.50 -8.27 13.21
N ASP A 90 13.96 -8.80 14.31
CA ASP A 90 14.53 -8.63 15.66
C ASP A 90 15.93 -9.23 15.75
N ARG A 91 16.21 -10.35 15.06
CA ARG A 91 17.56 -10.93 15.01
C ARG A 91 18.52 -10.19 14.09
N SER A 92 18.07 -9.79 12.90
CA SER A 92 18.94 -9.17 11.88
C SER A 92 19.24 -7.69 12.18
N PHE A 93 18.32 -7.00 12.83
CA PHE A 93 18.41 -5.55 13.07
C PHE A 93 18.37 -5.17 14.56
N SER A 94 18.37 -6.15 15.47
CA SER A 94 18.35 -5.94 16.92
C SER A 94 17.17 -5.08 17.39
N THR A 95 16.02 -5.19 16.72
CA THR A 95 14.79 -4.51 17.11
C THR A 95 14.00 -5.32 18.13
N ARG A 96 12.97 -4.69 18.71
CA ARG A 96 12.06 -5.32 19.64
C ARG A 96 10.63 -5.15 19.14
N SER A 97 9.84 -6.20 19.30
CA SER A 97 8.42 -6.18 18.96
C SER A 97 7.56 -6.51 20.18
N VAL A 98 6.34 -5.96 20.21
CA VAL A 98 5.31 -6.30 21.20
C VAL A 98 4.09 -6.87 20.52
N GLU A 99 3.49 -7.89 21.14
CA GLU A 99 2.24 -8.48 20.69
C GLU A 99 1.04 -7.64 21.13
N MET A 100 0.08 -7.48 20.24
CA MET A 100 -1.23 -6.93 20.53
C MET A 100 -2.31 -7.72 19.78
N THR A 101 -3.43 -7.94 20.44
CA THR A 101 -4.60 -8.56 19.81
C THR A 101 -5.44 -7.49 19.14
N LEU A 102 -5.59 -7.58 17.83
CA LEU A 102 -6.37 -6.65 17.02
C LEU A 102 -7.55 -7.36 16.38
N THR A 103 -8.54 -6.58 15.94
CA THR A 103 -9.61 -7.10 15.08
C THR A 103 -9.02 -7.43 13.72
N GLY A 104 -9.05 -8.73 13.36
CA GLY A 104 -8.76 -9.18 12.01
C GLY A 104 -9.94 -8.92 11.09
N ARG A 105 -9.68 -8.54 9.85
CA ARG A 105 -10.72 -8.30 8.85
C ARG A 105 -10.31 -8.84 7.48
N ARG A 106 -11.22 -9.55 6.80
CA ARG A 106 -10.96 -10.00 5.42
C ARG A 106 -11.04 -8.86 4.44
N PHE A 107 -10.17 -8.88 3.44
CA PHE A 107 -10.16 -7.82 2.45
C PHE A 107 -11.43 -7.84 1.59
N LYS A 108 -11.99 -9.01 1.32
CA LYS A 108 -13.28 -9.16 0.63
C LYS A 108 -14.42 -8.48 1.37
N SER A 109 -14.49 -8.59 2.70
CA SER A 109 -15.58 -7.92 3.44
C SER A 109 -15.45 -6.40 3.41
N ILE A 110 -14.23 -5.88 3.33
CA ILE A 110 -13.97 -4.45 3.10
C ILE A 110 -14.43 -4.04 1.69
N LEU A 111 -14.10 -4.82 0.67
CA LEU A 111 -14.53 -4.54 -0.71
C LEU A 111 -16.04 -4.64 -0.89
N GLU A 112 -16.71 -5.56 -0.19
CA GLU A 112 -18.16 -5.69 -0.17
C GLU A 112 -18.83 -4.48 0.50
N GLU A 113 -18.23 -3.93 1.56
CA GLU A 113 -18.75 -2.75 2.26
C GLU A 113 -18.53 -1.44 1.48
N PHE A 114 -17.33 -1.21 0.95
CA PHE A 114 -16.94 0.08 0.38
C PHE A 114 -16.96 0.14 -1.16
N GLY A 115 -17.03 -1.03 -1.80
CA GLY A 115 -16.94 -1.20 -3.24
C GLY A 115 -15.51 -1.39 -3.75
N ILE A 116 -15.40 -1.71 -5.04
CA ILE A 116 -14.11 -1.88 -5.72
C ILE A 116 -13.49 -0.50 -6.01
N PRO A 117 -12.29 -0.18 -5.48
CA PRO A 117 -11.65 1.11 -5.66
C PRO A 117 -11.13 1.29 -7.07
N TYR A 118 -10.94 2.54 -7.48
CA TYR A 118 -10.16 2.90 -8.67
C TYR A 118 -8.68 2.57 -8.50
N TYR A 119 -8.11 2.97 -7.36
CA TYR A 119 -6.72 2.77 -7.01
C TYR A 119 -6.64 2.03 -5.67
N LEU A 120 -5.94 0.91 -5.66
CA LEU A 120 -5.65 0.13 -4.46
C LEU A 120 -4.15 0.23 -4.15
N LYS A 121 -3.80 0.81 -3.01
CA LYS A 121 -2.45 0.75 -2.47
C LYS A 121 -2.39 -0.25 -1.34
N VAL A 122 -1.47 -1.20 -1.42
CA VAL A 122 -1.17 -2.15 -0.36
C VAL A 122 0.30 -2.02 0.00
N ASP A 123 0.55 -1.76 1.27
CA ASP A 123 1.88 -1.52 1.82
C ASP A 123 1.93 -2.09 3.24
N ILE A 124 1.82 -3.42 3.31
CA ILE A 124 1.72 -4.15 4.58
C ILE A 124 2.97 -5.02 4.70
N GLU A 125 4.15 -4.42 4.86
CA GLU A 125 5.43 -5.03 5.28
C GLU A 125 5.49 -6.56 5.15
N GLY A 126 5.32 -6.99 3.90
CA GLY A 126 5.36 -8.33 3.38
C GLY A 126 4.23 -9.33 3.65
N SER A 127 3.02 -8.84 3.83
CA SER A 127 1.76 -9.59 3.69
C SER A 127 0.88 -9.04 2.55
N ASP A 128 1.46 -8.28 1.63
CA ASP A 128 0.78 -7.51 0.57
C ASP A 128 -0.06 -8.38 -0.38
N LEU A 129 0.43 -9.58 -0.70
CA LEU A 129 -0.29 -10.50 -1.57
C LEU A 129 -1.55 -11.08 -0.92
N CYS A 130 -1.66 -11.09 0.41
CA CYS A 130 -2.82 -11.62 1.12
C CYS A 130 -4.13 -10.89 0.73
N PRO A 131 -4.26 -9.56 0.90
CA PRO A 131 -5.45 -8.84 0.45
C PRO A 131 -5.68 -8.97 -1.07
N ILE A 132 -4.61 -8.96 -1.86
CA ILE A 132 -4.70 -8.95 -3.31
C ILE A 132 -5.19 -10.31 -3.85
N SER A 133 -4.92 -11.42 -3.14
CA SER A 133 -5.44 -12.74 -3.49
C SER A 133 -6.96 -12.82 -3.46
N GLU A 134 -7.61 -12.06 -2.57
CA GLU A 134 -9.07 -12.01 -2.50
C GLU A 134 -9.70 -11.36 -3.73
N LEU A 135 -8.92 -10.59 -4.49
CA LEU A 135 -9.39 -10.03 -5.75
C LEU A 135 -9.70 -11.13 -6.77
N GLN A 136 -9.19 -12.36 -6.66
CA GLN A 136 -9.23 -13.35 -7.75
C GLN A 136 -10.60 -13.81 -8.29
N GLN A 137 -11.62 -14.25 -7.55
CA GLN A 137 -12.40 -13.53 -6.55
C GLN A 137 -13.53 -12.75 -7.24
N LEU A 138 -13.15 -11.65 -7.88
CA LEU A 138 -14.07 -10.59 -8.28
C LEU A 138 -14.14 -10.47 -9.79
N ASP A 139 -15.31 -10.13 -10.32
CA ASP A 139 -15.46 -9.90 -11.76
C ASP A 139 -14.82 -8.57 -12.20
N THR A 140 -14.86 -7.57 -11.30
CA THR A 140 -14.27 -6.24 -11.53
C THR A 140 -13.10 -6.03 -10.59
N LYS A 141 -11.97 -5.54 -11.12
CA LYS A 141 -10.75 -5.23 -10.36
C LYS A 141 -10.50 -3.72 -10.31
N PRO A 142 -9.68 -3.25 -9.35
CA PRO A 142 -9.17 -1.89 -9.40
C PRO A 142 -8.47 -1.60 -10.72
N GLN A 143 -8.58 -0.37 -11.22
CA GLN A 143 -7.86 0.05 -12.43
C GLN A 143 -6.34 -0.02 -12.18
N PHE A 144 -5.93 0.35 -10.97
CA PHE A 144 -4.54 0.37 -10.56
C PHE A 144 -4.36 -0.34 -9.21
N ILE A 145 -3.27 -1.09 -9.10
CA ILE A 145 -2.76 -1.63 -7.86
C ILE A 145 -1.31 -1.16 -7.70
N SER A 146 -0.98 -0.70 -6.50
CA SER A 146 0.39 -0.40 -6.08
C SER A 146 0.73 -1.28 -4.89
N ILE A 147 1.87 -1.97 -5.00
CA ILE A 147 2.44 -2.81 -3.95
C ILE A 147 3.91 -2.46 -3.76
N GLU A 148 4.41 -2.66 -2.55
CA GLU A 148 5.84 -2.70 -2.30
C GLU A 148 6.38 -4.08 -2.72
N SER A 149 7.46 -4.10 -3.52
CA SER A 149 8.16 -5.33 -3.87
C SER A 149 9.28 -5.60 -2.86
N LYS A 150 9.31 -6.82 -2.33
CA LYS A 150 10.11 -7.21 -1.15
C LYS A 150 11.60 -7.33 -1.43
N GLU A 151 12.43 -7.25 -0.39
CA GLU A 151 13.75 -7.92 -0.22
C GLU A 151 14.89 -7.65 -1.21
N SER A 152 16.07 -7.26 -0.69
CA SER A 152 17.28 -6.93 -1.48
C SER A 152 18.30 -8.09 -1.61
N ASN A 153 17.86 -9.35 -1.72
CA ASN A 153 18.76 -10.52 -1.76
C ASN A 153 18.53 -11.41 -3.00
N LYS A 154 19.24 -12.54 -3.19
CA LYS A 154 19.04 -13.41 -4.38
C LYS A 154 17.64 -14.05 -4.46
N ALA A 155 16.93 -14.21 -3.35
CA ALA A 155 15.53 -14.65 -3.33
C ALA A 155 14.58 -13.57 -3.87
N PHE A 156 15.02 -12.31 -3.93
CA PHE A 156 14.29 -11.19 -4.53
C PHE A 156 13.79 -11.48 -5.93
N TRP A 157 14.69 -11.99 -6.79
CA TRP A 157 14.35 -12.15 -8.21
C TRP A 157 13.20 -13.11 -8.43
N ASN A 158 13.14 -14.19 -7.66
CA ASN A 158 12.04 -15.14 -7.75
C ASN A 158 10.76 -14.52 -7.18
N ALA A 159 10.84 -13.84 -6.03
CA ALA A 159 9.69 -13.16 -5.42
C ALA A 159 9.08 -12.10 -6.35
N LEU A 160 9.90 -11.25 -6.98
CA LEU A 160 9.43 -10.25 -7.94
C LEU A 160 8.75 -10.90 -9.15
N LEU A 161 9.32 -11.98 -9.68
CA LEU A 161 8.70 -12.70 -10.81
C LEU A 161 7.37 -13.34 -10.40
N GLU A 162 7.28 -13.90 -9.20
CA GLU A 162 6.03 -14.44 -8.64
C GLU A 162 4.97 -13.34 -8.45
N GLU A 163 5.37 -12.16 -7.97
CA GLU A 163 4.50 -10.98 -7.82
C GLU A 163 3.95 -10.52 -9.18
N LEU A 164 4.81 -10.38 -10.20
CA LEU A 164 4.42 -9.99 -11.55
C LEU A 164 3.50 -11.02 -12.20
N GLU A 165 3.82 -12.31 -12.09
CA GLU A 165 2.99 -13.41 -12.60
C GLU A 165 1.61 -13.41 -11.93
N PHE A 166 1.58 -13.17 -10.62
CA PHE A 166 0.35 -13.11 -9.86
C PHE A 166 -0.54 -11.92 -10.27
N LEU A 167 0.03 -10.72 -10.45
CA LEU A 167 -0.70 -9.57 -10.97
C LEU A 167 -1.21 -9.81 -12.40
N LYS A 168 -0.43 -10.52 -13.23
CA LYS A 168 -0.87 -10.92 -14.57
C LYS A 168 -2.06 -11.88 -14.54
N LYS A 169 -2.05 -12.86 -13.64
CA LYS A 169 -3.21 -13.76 -13.41
C LYS A 169 -4.46 -13.01 -12.97
N LEU A 170 -4.30 -11.84 -12.33
CA LEU A 170 -5.42 -10.96 -11.98
C LEU A 170 -5.93 -10.11 -13.15
N GLY A 171 -5.22 -10.10 -14.28
CA GLY A 171 -5.59 -9.38 -15.51
C GLY A 171 -4.73 -8.15 -15.82
N TYR A 172 -3.76 -7.80 -14.97
CA TYR A 172 -2.87 -6.65 -15.22
C TYR A 172 -1.81 -6.99 -16.26
N GLN A 173 -1.68 -6.17 -17.29
CA GLN A 173 -0.77 -6.43 -18.43
C GLN A 173 0.37 -5.44 -18.54
N LYS A 174 0.29 -4.32 -17.81
CA LYS A 174 1.29 -3.27 -17.83
C LYS A 174 1.67 -2.84 -16.43
N PHE A 175 2.93 -2.48 -16.25
CA PHE A 175 3.55 -2.23 -14.96
C PHE A 175 4.38 -0.96 -15.00
N LYS A 176 4.53 -0.31 -13.84
CA LYS A 176 5.52 0.75 -13.61
C LYS A 176 6.37 0.36 -12.43
N ALA A 177 7.69 0.42 -12.59
CA ALA A 177 8.65 0.16 -11.53
C ALA A 177 9.17 1.51 -11.02
N LEU A 178 8.97 1.79 -9.73
CA LEU A 178 9.36 3.07 -9.14
C LEU A 178 10.53 2.89 -8.19
N ASN A 179 11.50 3.80 -8.29
CA ASN A 179 12.54 3.94 -7.28
C ASN A 179 12.11 4.99 -6.25
N GLN A 180 11.66 4.53 -5.09
CA GLN A 180 11.16 5.40 -4.02
C GLN A 180 12.20 6.42 -3.50
N ALA A 181 13.51 6.18 -3.72
CA ALA A 181 14.54 7.16 -3.36
C ALA A 181 14.42 8.48 -4.15
N LYS A 182 13.70 8.48 -5.28
CA LYS A 182 13.50 9.66 -6.14
C LYS A 182 12.16 10.36 -5.94
N VAL A 183 11.29 9.86 -5.05
CA VAL A 183 9.93 10.39 -4.83
C VAL A 183 9.93 11.87 -4.44
N THR A 184 10.93 12.31 -3.67
CA THR A 184 11.09 13.73 -3.28
C THR A 184 11.36 14.67 -4.47
N GLN A 185 11.68 14.13 -5.65
CA GLN A 185 11.90 14.91 -6.88
C GLN A 185 10.66 14.94 -7.77
N GLU A 186 9.59 14.22 -7.43
CA GLU A 186 8.38 14.16 -8.22
C GLU A 186 7.57 15.47 -8.12
N VAL A 187 7.00 15.86 -9.25
CA VAL A 187 6.17 17.07 -9.36
C VAL A 187 4.84 16.70 -9.99
N CYS A 188 3.75 17.16 -9.37
CA CYS A 188 2.40 16.98 -9.92
C CYS A 188 2.30 17.56 -11.34
N PRO A 189 1.82 16.81 -12.34
CA PRO A 189 1.75 17.29 -13.71
C PRO A 189 0.67 18.36 -13.89
N SER A 190 0.88 19.26 -14.85
CA SER A 190 -0.10 20.25 -15.31
C SER A 190 -0.21 20.18 -16.84
N PRO A 191 -1.38 19.84 -17.41
CA PRO A 191 -2.63 19.53 -16.74
C PRO A 191 -2.56 18.24 -15.90
N THR A 192 -3.37 18.20 -14.83
CA THR A 192 -3.47 17.02 -13.96
C THR A 192 -4.08 15.85 -14.74
N ARG A 193 -3.63 14.64 -14.45
CA ARG A 193 -4.17 13.39 -15.03
C ARG A 193 -5.01 12.62 -14.03
N GLU A 194 -4.92 12.95 -12.74
CA GLU A 194 -5.67 12.33 -11.65
C GLU A 194 -6.23 13.41 -10.73
N GLY A 195 -7.51 13.34 -10.36
CA GLY A 195 -8.12 14.27 -9.40
C GLY A 195 -7.86 15.74 -9.73
N LYS A 196 -7.48 16.52 -8.72
CA LYS A 196 -7.17 17.96 -8.81
C LYS A 196 -5.67 18.20 -8.86
N TYR A 197 -5.24 19.24 -9.56
CA TYR A 197 -3.88 19.74 -9.41
C TYR A 197 -3.68 20.29 -7.99
N ILE A 198 -2.60 19.87 -7.34
CA ILE A 198 -2.13 20.47 -6.09
C ILE A 198 -0.60 20.66 -6.20
N PRO A 199 -0.06 21.81 -5.78
CA PRO A 199 1.38 21.92 -5.56
C PRO A 199 1.72 21.09 -4.31
N TYR A 200 2.39 19.96 -4.52
CA TYR A 200 2.73 19.03 -3.44
C TYR A 200 4.20 18.63 -3.53
N GLN A 201 4.87 18.65 -2.38
CA GLN A 201 6.24 18.21 -2.24
C GLN A 201 6.22 16.91 -1.43
N PHE A 202 6.63 15.81 -2.03
CA PHE A 202 6.71 14.54 -1.32
C PHE A 202 7.88 14.52 -0.35
N GLU A 203 7.64 13.93 0.82
CA GLU A 203 8.65 13.67 1.84
C GLU A 203 9.32 12.31 1.61
N TYR A 204 10.48 12.10 2.23
CA TYR A 204 11.10 10.78 2.25
C TYR A 204 10.19 9.77 2.95
N GLY A 205 10.00 8.61 2.35
CA GLY A 205 9.08 7.56 2.85
C GLY A 205 7.67 7.61 2.24
N ALA A 206 7.34 8.61 1.42
CA ALA A 206 6.11 8.62 0.63
C ALA A 206 6.25 7.71 -0.61
N SER A 207 5.11 7.36 -1.21
CA SER A 207 5.07 6.51 -2.41
C SER A 207 5.06 7.29 -3.72
N GLY A 208 4.88 8.61 -3.65
CA GLY A 208 4.87 9.50 -4.82
C GLY A 208 3.51 9.58 -5.51
N LEU A 209 3.54 9.92 -6.81
CA LEU A 209 2.34 10.06 -7.63
C LEU A 209 1.68 8.71 -7.92
N SER A 210 0.35 8.71 -7.98
CA SER A 210 -0.49 7.51 -8.15
C SER A 210 -1.21 7.46 -9.50
N GLY A 211 -1.63 6.26 -9.90
CA GLY A 211 -2.48 6.04 -11.07
C GLY A 211 -1.81 6.46 -12.38
N GLU A 212 -2.51 7.24 -13.19
CA GLU A 212 -1.96 7.76 -14.46
C GLU A 212 -0.88 8.84 -14.27
N GLU A 213 -0.77 9.43 -13.07
CA GLU A 213 0.30 10.39 -12.74
C GLU A 213 1.60 9.72 -12.30
N THR A 214 1.60 8.42 -12.02
CA THR A 214 2.82 7.68 -11.67
C THR A 214 3.90 7.85 -12.76
N PRO A 215 5.15 8.22 -12.42
CA PRO A 215 6.18 8.49 -13.42
C PRO A 215 6.56 7.28 -14.28
N GLY A 216 7.11 7.57 -15.46
CA GLY A 216 7.60 6.57 -16.40
C GLY A 216 6.53 5.98 -17.32
N ASP A 217 6.98 5.13 -18.23
CA ASP A 217 6.13 4.44 -19.20
C ASP A 217 5.52 3.17 -18.63
N TRP A 218 4.35 2.80 -19.13
CA TRP A 218 3.71 1.52 -18.83
C TRP A 218 4.43 0.38 -19.57
N LEU A 219 5.16 -0.44 -18.82
CA LEU A 219 6.03 -1.51 -19.30
C LEU A 219 5.31 -2.86 -19.37
N SER A 220 5.74 -3.74 -20.27
CA SER A 220 5.43 -5.17 -20.18
C SER A 220 6.11 -5.82 -18.97
N GLU A 221 5.68 -7.04 -18.61
CA GLU A 221 6.30 -7.87 -17.57
C GLU A 221 7.83 -8.00 -17.75
N SER A 222 8.28 -8.32 -18.97
CA SER A 222 9.70 -8.49 -19.28
C SER A 222 10.49 -7.20 -19.14
N GLU A 223 9.93 -6.07 -19.60
CA GLU A 223 10.56 -4.76 -19.48
C GLU A 223 10.63 -4.31 -18.03
N ALA A 224 9.55 -4.48 -17.26
CA ALA A 224 9.52 -4.19 -15.83
C ALA A 224 10.58 -5.00 -15.07
N SER A 225 10.70 -6.30 -15.34
CA SER A 225 11.74 -7.14 -14.73
C SER A 225 13.16 -6.67 -15.06
N THR A 226 13.37 -6.09 -16.25
CA THR A 226 14.67 -5.57 -16.69
C THR A 226 15.01 -4.26 -15.97
N VAL A 227 14.03 -3.37 -15.80
CA VAL A 227 14.21 -2.13 -15.02
C VAL A 227 14.56 -2.44 -13.57
N TYR A 228 13.87 -3.41 -12.96
CA TYR A 228 14.23 -3.86 -11.61
C TYR A 228 15.66 -4.41 -11.57
N LYS A 229 16.09 -5.26 -12.52
CA LYS A 229 17.49 -5.75 -12.60
C LYS A 229 18.53 -4.64 -12.60
N GLY A 230 18.33 -3.60 -13.41
CA GLY A 230 19.27 -2.48 -13.47
C GLY A 230 19.35 -1.66 -12.18
N THR A 231 18.27 -1.61 -11.40
CA THR A 231 18.20 -0.80 -10.18
C THR A 231 18.99 -1.38 -9.00
N TYR A 232 19.32 -2.68 -9.02
CA TYR A 232 20.09 -3.36 -7.96
C TYR A 232 21.54 -3.68 -8.34
N THR A 233 21.96 -3.32 -9.56
CA THR A 233 23.34 -3.50 -10.04
C THR A 233 24.20 -2.24 -9.98
N ASP A 234 23.60 -1.10 -9.62
CA ASP A 234 24.25 0.19 -9.39
C ASP A 234 24.37 0.49 -7.88
#